data_AF-A0A6I9UNG1-F1
#
_entry.id   AF-A0A6I9UNG1-F1
#
_cell.length_a   1.000
_cell.length_b   1.000
_cell.length_c   1.000
_cell.angle_alpha   90.00
_cell.angle_beta   90.00
_cell.angle_gamma   90.00
#
_symmetry.space_group_name_H-M   'P 1'
#
loop_
_entity.id
_entity.type
_entity.pdbx_description
1 polymer ?
#
loop_
_entity_poly.entity_id
_entity_poly.type
_entity_poly.pdbx_seq_one_letter_code
_entity_poly.pdbx_strand_id
1 'polypeptide(L)'
;MRKGTKRKATHKGESPSKPAEDQKNGRSESPSKPDKENHLEEKSRNGEPERSKKTAAQGRPKRAKVSKPEAEPEYFPEKRNLEDLWQQVFPVGTEWDQLDMVYQYKWNFSNLEDAFEEGGELYNKKVYLFGCTEPQLVSFQGQGKVTMIPVVVAVVSPFPPSDKIGIKSVQRETEEIVPMKQMKMDWVPYIPLENREAQVERLKNSQIFILSCNQRRAGLKHLKLERVKKFEYCLPYFYHPFQEDELEQSTVVQLLFPIDPKPVFCEFDWELDELEEFTDKLIEEEELPADQNDAFKLYVLFL
;
A
#
# COMPACT_ATOMS: atom_id res chain seq x y z
N MET A 1 -33.88 -4.41 -43.88
CA MET A 1 -33.41 -5.08 -45.11
C MET A 1 -32.07 -4.49 -45.53
N ARG A 2 -31.14 -5.35 -46.03
CA ARG A 2 -29.79 -5.07 -46.61
C ARG A 2 -28.68 -4.79 -45.57
N LYS A 3 -27.94 -5.81 -45.11
CA LYS A 3 -26.80 -6.54 -45.76
C LYS A 3 -25.75 -5.63 -46.39
N GLY A 4 -24.52 -5.77 -45.90
CA GLY A 4 -23.41 -4.86 -46.07
C GLY A 4 -22.44 -5.16 -47.21
N THR A 5 -21.29 -4.50 -47.14
CA THR A 5 -20.17 -4.67 -48.08
C THR A 5 -18.84 -4.39 -47.37
N LYS A 6 -17.94 -5.38 -47.37
CA LYS A 6 -16.49 -5.23 -47.14
C LYS A 6 -15.84 -4.63 -48.38
N ARG A 7 -14.90 -3.69 -48.24
CA ARG A 7 -13.67 -3.64 -49.05
C ARG A 7 -12.49 -3.11 -48.23
N LYS A 8 -11.32 -3.62 -48.60
CA LYS A 8 -9.99 -3.59 -47.98
C LYS A 8 -9.08 -2.74 -48.88
N ALA A 9 -8.20 -1.91 -48.33
CA ALA A 9 -6.97 -1.48 -48.98
C ALA A 9 -5.95 -0.99 -47.94
N THR A 10 -4.69 -1.25 -48.24
CA THR A 10 -3.48 -1.15 -47.41
C THR A 10 -2.53 -0.15 -48.08
N HIS A 11 -1.91 0.76 -47.33
CA HIS A 11 -0.63 1.47 -47.59
C HIS A 11 -0.29 2.16 -46.24
N LYS A 12 0.79 1.90 -45.49
CA LYS A 12 2.25 1.77 -45.68
C LYS A 12 2.95 3.13 -45.89
N GLY A 13 3.79 3.50 -44.90
CA GLY A 13 4.74 4.64 -44.89
C GLY A 13 4.21 5.86 -44.10
N GLU A 14 4.91 6.54 -43.20
CA GLU A 14 6.34 6.61 -42.85
C GLU A 14 6.48 7.07 -41.37
N SER A 15 7.53 6.59 -40.70
CA SER A 15 8.04 7.11 -39.43
C SER A 15 9.20 8.09 -39.71
N PRO A 16 9.37 9.19 -38.95
CA PRO A 16 10.63 9.91 -38.92
C PRO A 16 11.58 9.34 -37.87
N SER A 17 12.80 9.19 -38.32
CA SER A 17 14.04 8.77 -37.68
C SER A 17 14.58 9.76 -36.64
N LYS A 18 15.32 9.23 -35.65
CA LYS A 18 16.45 9.91 -35.01
C LYS A 18 17.67 8.96 -34.99
N PRO A 19 18.90 9.50 -35.09
CA PRO A 19 20.06 8.78 -35.61
C PRO A 19 20.84 8.01 -34.55
N ALA A 20 21.61 7.05 -35.05
CA ALA A 20 22.59 6.23 -34.36
C ALA A 20 23.99 6.86 -34.41
N GLU A 21 24.81 6.54 -33.42
CA GLU A 21 26.29 6.42 -33.39
C GLU A 21 26.63 5.89 -31.98
N ASP A 22 27.61 5.03 -31.70
CA ASP A 22 28.40 4.11 -32.50
C ASP A 22 29.08 3.10 -31.53
N GLN A 23 29.67 2.06 -32.10
CA GLN A 23 30.17 0.80 -31.52
C GLN A 23 31.29 0.90 -30.46
N LYS A 24 31.42 -0.13 -29.59
CA LYS A 24 32.57 -1.09 -29.60
C LYS A 24 32.56 -2.18 -28.49
N ASN A 25 32.67 -3.42 -28.97
CA ASN A 25 33.42 -4.60 -28.48
C ASN A 25 33.77 -4.82 -27.00
N GLY A 26 33.51 -6.05 -26.52
CA GLY A 26 34.28 -6.70 -25.45
C GLY A 26 33.75 -8.10 -25.10
N ARG A 27 34.49 -9.14 -25.50
CA ARG A 27 34.23 -10.57 -25.26
C ARG A 27 35.23 -11.08 -24.22
N SER A 28 34.76 -11.69 -23.12
CA SER A 28 35.48 -12.68 -22.29
C SER A 28 34.55 -13.15 -21.16
N GLU A 29 34.11 -14.40 -21.14
CA GLU A 29 34.74 -15.61 -20.56
C GLU A 29 34.00 -16.03 -19.27
N SER A 30 33.24 -17.12 -19.39
CA SER A 30 32.67 -17.87 -18.26
C SER A 30 33.71 -18.88 -17.75
N PRO A 31 33.80 -19.17 -16.44
CA PRO A 31 34.48 -20.37 -15.95
C PRO A 31 33.51 -21.56 -15.79
N SER A 32 33.83 -22.65 -16.49
CA SER A 32 33.62 -24.08 -16.15
C SER A 32 33.89 -24.39 -14.66
N LYS A 33 33.34 -25.37 -13.91
CA LYS A 33 32.89 -26.79 -14.07
C LYS A 33 32.47 -27.29 -12.63
N PRO A 34 32.13 -28.55 -12.30
CA PRO A 34 31.62 -29.71 -13.07
C PRO A 34 30.41 -30.47 -12.41
N ASP A 35 29.72 -31.24 -13.26
CA ASP A 35 29.14 -32.60 -13.13
C ASP A 35 28.66 -33.18 -11.77
N LYS A 36 27.40 -33.65 -11.78
CA LYS A 36 27.04 -35.01 -11.31
C LYS A 36 25.71 -35.49 -11.93
N GLU A 37 25.83 -36.56 -12.71
CA GLU A 37 24.77 -37.42 -13.24
C GLU A 37 23.95 -38.09 -12.12
N ASN A 38 22.65 -38.26 -12.33
CA ASN A 38 22.05 -39.60 -12.51
C ASN A 38 20.57 -39.49 -12.89
N HIS A 39 20.26 -39.99 -14.08
CA HIS A 39 18.91 -40.22 -14.62
C HIS A 39 18.73 -41.73 -14.69
N LEU A 40 17.64 -42.27 -14.14
CA LEU A 40 17.15 -43.60 -14.52
C LEU A 40 15.63 -43.58 -14.66
N GLU A 41 15.22 -44.01 -15.85
CA GLU A 41 13.89 -44.09 -16.42
C GLU A 41 13.07 -45.24 -15.82
N GLU A 42 11.76 -45.05 -15.66
CA GLU A 42 10.80 -46.16 -15.49
C GLU A 42 10.05 -46.40 -16.82
N LYS A 43 10.22 -47.63 -17.34
CA LYS A 43 9.55 -48.15 -18.53
C LYS A 43 8.23 -48.83 -18.16
N SER A 44 7.17 -48.46 -18.87
CA SER A 44 5.90 -49.17 -18.96
C SER A 44 6.05 -50.53 -19.66
N ARG A 45 5.24 -51.54 -19.28
CA ARG A 45 4.70 -52.57 -20.19
C ARG A 45 3.51 -53.34 -19.59
N ASN A 46 2.44 -53.39 -20.40
CA ASN A 46 1.18 -54.14 -20.23
C ASN A 46 1.35 -55.66 -20.17
N GLY A 47 0.34 -56.35 -19.61
CA GLY A 47 0.01 -57.74 -19.94
C GLY A 47 -0.97 -58.42 -18.98
N GLU A 48 -2.27 -58.40 -19.30
CA GLU A 48 -3.25 -59.45 -18.96
C GLU A 48 -3.16 -60.57 -20.03
N PRO A 49 -3.49 -61.87 -19.77
CA PRO A 49 -4.90 -62.27 -19.52
C PRO A 49 -5.19 -63.57 -18.72
N GLU A 50 -6.50 -63.76 -18.47
CA GLU A 50 -7.32 -64.99 -18.32
C GLU A 50 -7.33 -65.91 -17.06
N ARG A 51 -8.42 -65.73 -16.28
CA ARG A 51 -9.48 -66.68 -15.87
C ARG A 51 -9.17 -68.19 -15.68
N SER A 52 -9.33 -68.66 -14.44
CA SER A 52 -9.78 -70.05 -14.15
C SER A 52 -10.54 -70.16 -12.81
N LYS A 53 -11.40 -71.19 -12.72
CA LYS A 53 -12.58 -71.33 -11.86
C LYS A 53 -12.31 -71.98 -10.47
N LYS A 54 -13.15 -71.57 -9.49
CA LYS A 54 -13.74 -72.33 -8.34
C LYS A 54 -12.82 -73.15 -7.41
N THR A 55 -12.89 -72.86 -6.10
CA THR A 55 -13.37 -73.80 -5.05
C THR A 55 -13.62 -73.07 -3.72
N ALA A 56 -14.66 -73.50 -3.01
CA ALA A 56 -15.00 -73.08 -1.66
C ALA A 56 -14.17 -73.87 -0.63
N ALA A 57 -13.69 -73.20 0.43
CA ALA A 57 -13.28 -73.85 1.67
C ALA A 57 -13.40 -72.89 2.85
N GLN A 58 -13.84 -73.45 3.97
CA GLN A 58 -14.36 -72.81 5.17
C GLN A 58 -13.27 -72.16 6.04
N GLY A 59 -13.69 -71.14 6.81
CA GLY A 59 -13.33 -70.96 8.22
C GLY A 59 -11.90 -70.51 8.56
N ARG A 60 -11.72 -69.21 8.82
CA ARG A 60 -10.68 -68.70 9.72
C ARG A 60 -11.27 -67.66 10.70
N PRO A 61 -10.87 -67.69 11.99
CA PRO A 61 -11.51 -66.90 13.04
C PRO A 61 -11.22 -65.41 12.85
N LYS A 62 -12.23 -64.57 13.07
CA LYS A 62 -12.12 -63.11 13.09
C LYS A 62 -11.13 -62.71 14.19
N ARG A 63 -9.98 -62.18 13.81
CA ARG A 63 -9.05 -61.49 14.73
C ARG A 63 -9.76 -60.23 15.22
N ALA A 64 -9.99 -60.13 16.53
CA ALA A 64 -10.55 -58.94 17.14
C ALA A 64 -9.68 -57.72 16.79
N LYS A 65 -10.30 -56.67 16.22
CA LYS A 65 -9.66 -55.37 16.06
C LYS A 65 -9.40 -54.83 17.46
N VAL A 66 -8.14 -54.79 17.86
CA VAL A 66 -7.69 -53.94 18.97
C VAL A 66 -8.02 -52.50 18.55
N SER A 67 -8.92 -51.86 19.28
CA SER A 67 -9.22 -50.43 19.13
C SER A 67 -7.93 -49.66 19.36
N LYS A 68 -7.55 -48.82 18.39
CA LYS A 68 -6.52 -47.79 18.62
C LYS A 68 -6.97 -46.94 19.82
N PRO A 69 -6.04 -46.50 20.70
CA PRO A 69 -6.36 -45.49 21.69
C PRO A 69 -7.00 -44.29 20.96
N GLU A 70 -8.14 -43.82 21.43
CA GLU A 70 -8.68 -42.53 21.00
C GLU A 70 -7.59 -41.50 21.27
N ALA A 71 -7.15 -40.82 20.21
CA ALA A 71 -6.25 -39.69 20.36
C ALA A 71 -6.96 -38.66 21.24
N GLU A 72 -6.31 -38.21 22.32
CA GLU A 72 -6.81 -37.09 23.11
C GLU A 72 -7.13 -35.93 22.15
N PRO A 73 -8.31 -35.31 22.27
CA PRO A 73 -8.65 -34.21 21.39
C PRO A 73 -7.62 -33.11 21.61
N GLU A 74 -6.88 -32.80 20.54
CA GLU A 74 -5.92 -31.69 20.53
C GLU A 74 -6.72 -30.41 20.78
N TYR A 75 -6.62 -29.90 22.01
CA TYR A 75 -7.31 -28.68 22.42
C TYR A 75 -6.59 -27.50 21.80
N PHE A 76 -7.07 -27.06 20.64
CA PHE A 76 -6.66 -25.79 20.08
C PHE A 76 -7.31 -24.68 20.90
N PRO A 77 -6.55 -23.69 21.40
CA PRO A 77 -7.14 -22.54 22.05
C PRO A 77 -8.15 -21.88 21.09
N GLU A 78 -9.35 -21.60 21.59
CA GLU A 78 -10.38 -20.91 20.83
C GLU A 78 -9.84 -19.56 20.34
N LYS A 79 -10.05 -19.26 19.06
CA LYS A 79 -9.62 -17.99 18.48
C LYS A 79 -10.43 -16.87 19.12
N ARG A 80 -9.74 -15.81 19.55
CA ARG A 80 -10.41 -14.64 20.14
C ARG A 80 -11.23 -13.95 19.06
N ASN A 81 -12.41 -13.41 19.40
CA ASN A 81 -13.39 -12.91 18.43
C ASN A 81 -12.83 -11.88 17.42
N LEU A 82 -11.86 -11.06 17.88
CA LEU A 82 -11.21 -10.00 17.11
C LEU A 82 -9.75 -10.31 16.74
N GLU A 83 -9.27 -11.54 16.95
CA GLU A 83 -7.85 -11.91 16.77
C GLU A 83 -7.32 -11.62 15.36
N ASP A 84 -8.18 -11.74 14.35
CA ASP A 84 -7.83 -11.52 12.95
C ASP A 84 -8.07 -10.09 12.45
N LEU A 85 -8.56 -9.19 13.32
CA LEU A 85 -8.91 -7.83 12.94
C LEU A 85 -7.75 -7.10 12.27
N TRP A 86 -6.57 -7.14 12.86
CA TRP A 86 -5.37 -6.51 12.28
C TRP A 86 -4.96 -7.12 10.93
N GLN A 87 -5.29 -8.39 10.68
CA GLN A 87 -4.97 -9.07 9.42
C GLN A 87 -5.95 -8.69 8.31
N GLN A 88 -7.20 -8.37 8.67
CA GLN A 88 -8.21 -7.92 7.70
C GLN A 88 -8.00 -6.47 7.26
N VAL A 89 -7.38 -5.66 8.12
CA VAL A 89 -7.05 -4.26 7.82
C VAL A 89 -5.92 -4.19 6.79
N PHE A 90 -6.14 -3.47 5.68
CA PHE A 90 -5.12 -3.32 4.65
C PHE A 90 -3.97 -2.41 5.13
N PRO A 91 -2.70 -2.84 5.05
CA PRO A 91 -1.54 -2.02 5.41
C PRO A 91 -1.22 -1.02 4.30
N VAL A 92 -1.85 0.14 4.39
CA VAL A 92 -1.71 1.26 3.47
C VAL A 92 -0.30 1.83 3.54
N GLY A 93 0.27 2.17 2.38
CA GLY A 93 1.61 2.75 2.31
C GLY A 93 2.76 1.75 2.48
N THR A 94 2.47 0.45 2.61
CA THR A 94 3.49 -0.60 2.69
C THR A 94 3.85 -1.10 1.29
N GLU A 95 5.15 -1.26 1.03
CA GLU A 95 5.63 -1.82 -0.23
C GLU A 95 5.14 -3.26 -0.41
N TRP A 96 4.66 -3.59 -1.62
CA TRP A 96 4.07 -4.90 -1.90
C TRP A 96 5.02 -6.08 -1.71
N ASP A 97 6.31 -5.86 -1.93
CA ASP A 97 7.34 -6.89 -1.71
C ASP A 97 7.70 -7.06 -0.24
N GLN A 98 7.34 -6.09 0.61
CA GLN A 98 7.53 -6.13 2.06
C GLN A 98 6.29 -6.66 2.80
N LEU A 99 5.13 -6.74 2.16
CA LEU A 99 3.89 -7.25 2.79
C LEU A 99 4.06 -8.65 3.39
N ASP A 100 4.76 -9.55 2.69
CA ASP A 100 5.01 -10.89 3.22
C ASP A 100 5.81 -10.84 4.54
N MET A 101 6.70 -9.84 4.70
CA MET A 101 7.50 -9.66 5.92
C MET A 101 6.66 -9.28 7.13
N VAL A 102 5.56 -8.56 6.93
CA VAL A 102 4.63 -8.18 7.99
C VAL A 102 4.03 -9.42 8.64
N TYR A 103 3.69 -10.43 7.83
CA TYR A 103 3.03 -11.66 8.30
C TYR A 103 4.01 -12.77 8.72
N GLN A 104 5.32 -12.51 8.74
CA GLN A 104 6.33 -13.49 9.20
C GLN A 104 6.25 -13.78 10.70
N TYR A 105 5.71 -12.83 11.47
CA TYR A 105 5.67 -12.88 12.92
C TYR A 105 4.24 -13.03 13.42
N LYS A 106 4.09 -13.71 14.57
CA LYS A 106 2.83 -13.79 15.30
C LYS A 106 2.71 -12.55 16.20
N TRP A 107 2.28 -11.44 15.62
CA TRP A 107 2.04 -10.20 16.35
C TRP A 107 0.89 -10.36 17.36
N ASN A 108 1.05 -9.75 18.52
CA ASN A 108 0.01 -9.70 19.55
C ASN A 108 -0.68 -8.34 19.49
N PHE A 109 -1.97 -8.35 19.17
CA PHE A 109 -2.85 -7.18 19.12
C PHE A 109 -3.90 -7.19 20.24
N SER A 110 -3.62 -7.85 21.38
CA SER A 110 -4.55 -7.87 22.52
C SER A 110 -4.95 -6.48 22.97
N ASN A 111 -4.03 -5.51 22.93
CA ASN A 111 -4.33 -4.11 23.22
C ASN A 111 -5.44 -3.51 22.34
N LEU A 112 -5.50 -3.90 21.06
CA LEU A 112 -6.57 -3.46 20.15
C LEU A 112 -7.90 -4.13 20.51
N GLU A 113 -7.86 -5.41 20.88
CA GLU A 113 -9.03 -6.18 21.28
C GLU A 113 -9.61 -5.65 22.59
N ASP A 114 -8.76 -5.48 23.61
CA ASP A 114 -9.09 -4.91 24.93
C ASP A 114 -9.71 -3.50 24.79
N ALA A 115 -9.26 -2.72 23.80
CA ALA A 115 -9.84 -1.39 23.53
C ALA A 115 -11.31 -1.46 23.10
N PHE A 116 -11.75 -2.55 22.47
CA PHE A 116 -13.14 -2.76 22.05
C PHE A 116 -13.99 -3.51 23.08
N GLU A 117 -13.40 -4.04 24.16
CA GLU A 117 -14.13 -4.69 25.26
C GLU A 117 -14.76 -3.68 26.22
N GLU A 118 -15.65 -4.15 27.11
CA GLU A 118 -16.33 -3.29 28.09
C GLU A 118 -15.31 -2.57 28.99
N GLY A 119 -15.36 -1.24 29.02
CA GLY A 119 -14.40 -0.39 29.73
C GLY A 119 -13.18 0.05 28.90
N GLY A 120 -13.01 -0.49 27.68
CA GLY A 120 -11.99 -0.07 26.72
C GLY A 120 -12.30 1.28 26.06
N GLU A 121 -11.26 1.93 25.52
CA GLU A 121 -11.36 3.27 24.95
C GLU A 121 -12.24 3.36 23.70
N LEU A 122 -12.39 2.25 22.96
CA LEU A 122 -13.16 2.14 21.72
C LEU A 122 -14.53 1.47 21.92
N TYR A 123 -14.87 1.08 23.15
CA TYR A 123 -16.12 0.41 23.47
C TYR A 123 -17.35 1.24 23.06
N ASN A 124 -18.29 0.61 22.35
CA ASN A 124 -19.52 1.23 21.81
C ASN A 124 -19.30 2.45 20.89
N LYS A 125 -18.07 2.69 20.42
CA LYS A 125 -17.76 3.77 19.48
C LYS A 125 -17.83 3.25 18.05
N LYS A 126 -18.18 4.14 17.13
CA LYS A 126 -18.06 3.86 15.70
C LYS A 126 -16.62 4.19 15.26
N VAL A 127 -15.90 3.16 14.80
CA VAL A 127 -14.46 3.20 14.58
C VAL A 127 -14.14 2.75 13.15
N TYR A 128 -13.21 3.47 12.51
CA TYR A 128 -12.66 3.16 11.20
C TYR A 128 -11.17 2.84 11.36
N LEU A 129 -10.76 1.67 10.91
CA LEU A 129 -9.40 1.17 11.07
C LEU A 129 -8.70 1.12 9.72
N PHE A 130 -7.48 1.63 9.66
CA PHE A 130 -6.57 1.39 8.55
C PHE A 130 -5.21 0.95 9.08
N GLY A 131 -4.48 0.21 8.27
CA GLY A 131 -3.20 -0.36 8.66
C GLY A 131 -2.08 0.46 8.03
N CYS A 132 -0.93 0.44 8.66
CA CYS A 132 0.33 0.86 8.08
C CYS A 132 1.45 -0.02 8.64
N THR A 133 2.68 0.25 8.22
CA THR A 133 3.86 -0.45 8.75
C THR A 133 4.95 0.53 9.10
N GLU A 134 5.60 0.28 10.23
CA GLU A 134 6.76 1.04 10.67
C GLU A 134 8.01 0.14 10.62
N PRO A 135 8.95 0.41 9.70
CA PRO A 135 10.22 -0.31 9.67
C PRO A 135 11.06 0.04 10.90
N GLN A 136 11.48 -0.98 11.66
CA GLN A 136 12.37 -0.81 12.81
C GLN A 136 13.59 -1.73 12.68
N LEU A 137 14.76 -1.21 13.05
CA LEU A 137 15.98 -2.01 13.15
C LEU A 137 16.03 -2.68 14.53
N VAL A 138 15.72 -3.97 14.59
CA VAL A 138 15.72 -4.75 15.83
C VAL A 138 16.96 -5.64 15.91
N SER A 139 17.56 -5.73 17.11
CA SER A 139 18.66 -6.66 17.36
C SER A 139 18.09 -8.04 17.69
N PHE A 140 18.40 -9.04 16.87
CA PHE A 140 18.03 -10.43 17.11
C PHE A 140 19.29 -11.29 17.02
N GLN A 141 19.61 -12.02 18.11
CA GLN A 141 20.79 -12.89 18.19
C GLN A 141 22.12 -12.16 17.85
N GLY A 142 22.22 -10.87 18.19
CA GLY A 142 23.41 -10.05 17.91
C GLY A 142 23.54 -9.57 16.46
N GLN A 143 22.54 -9.84 15.61
CA GLN A 143 22.45 -9.31 14.24
C GLN A 143 21.32 -8.28 14.16
N GLY A 144 21.57 -7.16 13.47
CA GLY A 144 20.54 -6.18 13.15
C GLY A 144 19.63 -6.70 12.04
N LYS A 145 18.33 -6.79 12.30
CA LYS A 145 17.32 -7.18 11.32
C LYS A 145 16.29 -6.06 11.17
N VAL A 146 16.07 -5.59 9.94
CA VAL A 146 14.97 -4.68 9.64
C VAL A 146 13.66 -5.47 9.69
N THR A 147 12.73 -5.05 10.54
CA THR A 147 11.43 -5.69 10.74
C THR A 147 10.33 -4.69 10.47
N MET A 148 9.36 -5.08 9.63
CA MET A 148 8.17 -4.28 9.33
C MET A 148 7.13 -4.52 10.43
N ILE A 149 7.03 -3.61 11.38
CA ILE A 149 6.07 -3.72 12.48
C ILE A 149 4.70 -3.25 11.96
N PRO A 150 3.64 -4.08 11.99
CA PRO A 150 2.30 -3.65 11.63
C PRO A 150 1.74 -2.69 12.68
N VAL A 151 1.11 -1.64 12.21
CA VAL A 151 0.41 -0.65 13.04
C VAL A 151 -1.03 -0.56 12.55
N VAL A 152 -1.98 -0.53 13.48
CA VAL A 152 -3.40 -0.31 13.19
C VAL A 152 -3.79 1.04 13.78
N VAL A 153 -4.25 1.94 12.92
CA VAL A 153 -4.71 3.27 13.32
C VAL A 153 -6.23 3.24 13.45
N ALA A 154 -6.72 3.67 14.61
CA ALA A 154 -8.15 3.72 14.91
C ALA A 154 -8.68 5.17 14.87
N VAL A 155 -9.65 5.41 14.00
CA VAL A 155 -10.31 6.71 13.84
C VAL A 155 -11.74 6.62 14.36
N VAL A 156 -12.01 7.30 15.47
CA VAL A 156 -13.35 7.41 16.03
C VAL A 156 -14.11 8.50 15.28
N SER A 157 -15.20 8.13 14.60
CA SER A 157 -16.02 9.10 13.88
C SER A 157 -17.49 8.62 13.76
N PRO A 158 -18.49 9.50 13.91
CA PRO A 158 -19.88 9.14 13.68
C PRO A 158 -20.20 8.85 12.20
N PHE A 159 -19.44 9.46 11.27
CA PHE A 159 -19.58 9.29 9.82
C PHE A 159 -18.30 8.70 9.20
N PRO A 160 -18.39 8.05 8.02
CA PRO A 160 -17.20 7.50 7.38
C PRO A 160 -16.16 8.59 7.10
N PRO A 161 -14.87 8.30 7.27
CA PRO A 161 -13.83 9.13 6.72
C PRO A 161 -14.04 9.32 5.21
N SER A 162 -13.28 10.27 4.67
CA SER A 162 -13.26 10.55 3.24
C SER A 162 -13.07 9.28 2.39
N ASP A 163 -13.72 9.28 1.23
CA ASP A 163 -13.66 8.23 0.21
C ASP A 163 -12.51 8.46 -0.78
N LYS A 164 -11.52 9.27 -0.38
CA LYS A 164 -10.34 9.63 -1.17
C LYS A 164 -9.06 9.10 -0.51
N ILE A 165 -8.05 8.92 -1.35
CA ILE A 165 -6.69 8.50 -1.01
C ILE A 165 -5.76 9.60 -1.47
N GLY A 166 -4.89 10.04 -0.56
CA GLY A 166 -3.77 10.91 -0.85
C GLY A 166 -2.60 10.06 -1.31
N ILE A 167 -1.90 10.50 -2.35
CA ILE A 167 -0.67 9.88 -2.84
C ILE A 167 0.45 10.88 -2.65
N LYS A 168 1.26 10.66 -1.60
CA LYS A 168 2.38 11.53 -1.24
C LYS A 168 3.69 10.79 -1.46
N SER A 169 4.40 11.14 -2.52
CA SER A 169 5.78 10.66 -2.75
C SER A 169 6.74 11.72 -2.23
N VAL A 170 7.79 11.31 -1.52
CA VAL A 170 8.87 12.20 -1.04
C VAL A 170 9.52 13.00 -2.19
N GLN A 171 9.41 12.51 -3.42
CA GLN A 171 9.99 13.13 -4.62
C GLN A 171 9.00 14.02 -5.39
N ARG A 172 7.74 14.12 -4.95
CA ARG A 172 6.73 14.94 -5.60
C ARG A 172 6.36 16.12 -4.70
N GLU A 173 6.40 17.31 -5.28
CA GLU A 173 6.07 18.57 -4.61
C GLU A 173 4.58 18.68 -4.27
N THR A 174 3.70 18.02 -5.03
CA THR A 174 2.25 18.07 -4.87
C THR A 174 1.65 16.71 -4.53
N GLU A 175 0.74 16.71 -3.55
CA GLU A 175 -0.07 15.55 -3.19
C GLU A 175 -1.13 15.29 -4.28
N GLU A 176 -1.21 14.04 -4.76
CA GLU A 176 -2.24 13.63 -5.71
C GLU A 176 -3.41 12.98 -4.94
N ILE A 177 -4.58 13.61 -4.93
CA ILE A 177 -5.77 13.08 -4.27
C ILE A 177 -6.64 12.34 -5.31
N VAL A 178 -6.91 11.05 -5.06
CA VAL A 178 -7.72 10.19 -5.95
C VAL A 178 -8.85 9.48 -5.20
N PRO A 179 -10.00 9.20 -5.84
CA PRO A 179 -11.05 8.39 -5.23
C PRO A 179 -10.57 6.96 -4.88
N MET A 180 -10.91 6.46 -3.69
CA MET A 180 -10.58 5.11 -3.20
C MET A 180 -10.98 4.00 -4.19
N LYS A 181 -12.14 4.15 -4.83
CA LYS A 181 -12.64 3.21 -5.83
C LYS A 181 -11.67 2.99 -6.99
N GLN A 182 -10.94 4.02 -7.41
CA GLN A 182 -9.93 3.86 -8.47
C GLN A 182 -8.81 2.93 -7.99
N MET A 183 -8.42 3.04 -6.72
CA MET A 183 -7.42 2.20 -6.07
C MET A 183 -7.96 0.84 -5.62
N LYS A 184 -9.22 0.50 -5.93
CA LYS A 184 -9.92 -0.70 -5.43
C LYS A 184 -9.95 -0.80 -3.91
N MET A 185 -10.02 0.35 -3.25
CA MET A 185 -10.13 0.47 -1.81
C MET A 185 -11.53 0.92 -1.43
N ASP A 186 -11.98 0.54 -0.23
CA ASP A 186 -13.24 1.00 0.35
C ASP A 186 -13.26 0.79 1.87
N TRP A 187 -14.07 1.58 2.57
CA TRP A 187 -14.40 1.35 3.97
C TRP A 187 -15.49 0.28 4.07
N VAL A 188 -15.13 -0.91 4.56
CA VAL A 188 -16.05 -2.04 4.66
C VAL A 188 -16.31 -2.39 6.13
N PRO A 189 -17.53 -2.83 6.50
CA PRO A 189 -17.80 -3.29 7.85
C PRO A 189 -16.95 -4.53 8.15
N TYR A 190 -16.30 -4.54 9.31
CA TYR A 190 -15.65 -5.75 9.81
C TYR A 190 -16.71 -6.67 10.43
N ILE A 191 -16.52 -7.98 10.22
CA ILE A 191 -17.37 -9.03 10.77
C ILE A 191 -16.52 -9.85 11.75
N PRO A 192 -16.76 -9.70 13.08
CA PRO A 192 -16.10 -10.50 14.11
C PRO A 192 -16.26 -11.99 13.85
N LEU A 193 -15.28 -12.79 14.26
CA LEU A 193 -15.20 -14.22 13.94
C LEU A 193 -16.46 -14.99 14.34
N GLU A 194 -17.00 -14.72 15.52
CA GLU A 194 -18.23 -15.34 16.04
C GLU A 194 -19.48 -15.02 15.19
N ASN A 195 -19.46 -13.90 14.47
CA ASN A 195 -20.61 -13.38 13.71
C ASN A 195 -20.56 -13.71 12.22
N ARG A 196 -19.51 -14.37 11.72
CA ARG A 196 -19.36 -14.67 10.27
C ARG A 196 -20.40 -15.65 9.74
N GLU A 197 -20.96 -16.48 10.61
CA GLU A 197 -22.01 -17.45 10.26
C GLU A 197 -23.42 -16.87 10.40
N ALA A 198 -23.56 -15.70 11.04
CA ALA A 198 -24.85 -15.05 11.26
C ALA A 198 -25.30 -14.24 10.02
N GLN A 199 -26.60 -14.32 9.69
CA GLN A 199 -27.19 -13.70 8.50
C GLN A 199 -26.95 -12.18 8.38
N VAL A 200 -26.98 -11.73 7.12
CA VAL A 200 -26.64 -10.41 6.56
C VAL A 200 -27.26 -9.20 7.29
N GLU A 201 -28.37 -9.35 8.02
CA GLU A 201 -29.03 -8.23 8.71
C GLU A 201 -28.18 -7.59 9.83
N ARG A 202 -27.22 -8.32 10.43
CA ARG A 202 -26.34 -7.75 11.47
C ARG A 202 -25.23 -6.83 10.94
N LEU A 203 -24.93 -6.85 9.64
CA LEU A 203 -23.94 -5.96 9.01
C LEU A 203 -24.31 -4.48 9.13
N LYS A 204 -25.61 -4.16 9.28
CA LYS A 204 -26.09 -2.78 9.42
C LYS A 204 -25.70 -2.13 10.75
N ASN A 205 -25.41 -2.95 11.76
CA ASN A 205 -25.07 -2.48 13.12
C ASN A 205 -23.57 -2.61 13.42
N SER A 206 -22.73 -2.88 12.41
CA SER A 206 -21.28 -2.91 12.60
C SER A 206 -20.80 -1.54 13.10
N GLN A 207 -20.12 -1.56 14.25
CA GLN A 207 -19.46 -0.39 14.82
C GLN A 207 -18.01 -0.28 14.34
N ILE A 208 -17.43 -1.37 13.83
CA ILE A 208 -16.05 -1.44 13.34
C ILE A 208 -16.07 -1.50 11.82
N PHE A 209 -15.36 -0.58 11.19
CA PHE A 209 -15.12 -0.52 9.76
C PHE A 209 -13.62 -0.61 9.51
N ILE A 210 -13.22 -1.26 8.43
CA ILE A 210 -11.82 -1.43 8.04
C ILE A 210 -11.61 -0.90 6.64
N LEU A 211 -10.45 -0.31 6.38
CA LEU A 211 -10.03 -0.02 5.02
C LEU A 211 -9.56 -1.33 4.37
N SER A 212 -10.26 -1.74 3.32
CA SER A 212 -9.94 -2.94 2.57
C SER A 212 -9.44 -2.59 1.17
N CYS A 213 -8.56 -3.44 0.61
CA CYS A 213 -8.07 -3.32 -0.75
C CYS A 213 -8.30 -4.64 -1.51
N ASN A 214 -9.08 -4.59 -2.58
CA ASN A 214 -9.39 -5.76 -3.41
C ASN A 214 -8.32 -6.02 -4.51
N GLN A 215 -7.26 -5.22 -4.55
CA GLN A 215 -6.17 -5.39 -5.51
C GLN A 215 -5.28 -6.56 -5.08
N ARG A 216 -5.28 -7.64 -5.86
CA ARG A 216 -4.41 -8.81 -5.60
C ARG A 216 -2.99 -8.57 -6.08
N ARG A 217 -2.01 -9.13 -5.37
CA ARG A 217 -0.57 -9.08 -5.74
C ARG A 217 -0.30 -9.57 -7.17
N ALA A 218 -0.93 -10.67 -7.58
CA ALA A 218 -0.80 -11.19 -8.95
C ALA A 218 -1.28 -10.18 -10.01
N GLY A 219 -2.30 -9.37 -9.69
CA GLY A 219 -2.82 -8.35 -10.58
C GLY A 219 -1.90 -7.13 -10.74
N LEU A 220 -0.94 -6.93 -9.82
CA LEU A 220 0.01 -5.81 -9.90
C LEU A 220 1.08 -6.02 -10.97
N LYS A 221 1.43 -7.28 -11.26
CA LYS A 221 2.43 -7.63 -12.29
C LYS A 221 2.04 -7.13 -13.69
N HIS A 222 0.76 -6.85 -13.91
CA HIS A 222 0.23 -6.36 -15.18
C HIS A 222 -0.02 -4.84 -15.18
N LEU A 223 0.25 -4.15 -14.07
CA LEU A 223 0.12 -2.70 -13.98
C LEU A 223 1.43 -2.02 -14.35
N LYS A 224 1.31 -0.78 -14.83
CA LYS A 224 2.47 0.10 -15.03
C LYS A 224 3.15 0.40 -13.69
N LEU A 225 4.47 0.55 -13.68
CA LEU A 225 5.25 0.82 -12.47
C LEU A 225 4.71 2.05 -11.69
N GLU A 226 4.38 3.13 -12.40
CA GLU A 226 3.77 4.32 -11.81
C GLU A 226 2.48 4.00 -11.04
N ARG A 227 1.66 3.09 -11.56
CA ARG A 227 0.42 2.68 -10.91
C ARG A 227 0.68 1.81 -9.68
N VAL A 228 1.71 0.97 -9.70
CA VAL A 228 2.12 0.17 -8.53
C VAL A 228 2.62 1.09 -7.41
N LYS A 229 3.47 2.08 -7.75
CA LYS A 229 3.98 3.07 -6.80
C LYS A 229 2.88 3.86 -6.10
N LYS A 230 1.73 4.11 -6.74
CA LYS A 230 0.57 4.73 -6.08
C LYS A 230 0.03 3.94 -4.89
N PHE A 231 0.17 2.61 -4.89
CA PHE A 231 -0.22 1.79 -3.74
C PHE A 231 0.81 1.83 -2.61
N GLU A 232 2.08 2.10 -2.93
CA GLU A 232 3.16 2.20 -1.94
C GLU A 232 3.16 3.57 -1.25
N TYR A 233 2.68 4.61 -1.93
CA TYR A 233 2.62 5.98 -1.41
C TYR A 233 1.22 6.46 -1.06
N CYS A 234 0.23 5.55 -1.06
CA CYS A 234 -1.12 5.91 -0.67
C CYS A 234 -1.22 6.05 0.85
N LEU A 235 -2.02 7.01 1.29
CA LEU A 235 -2.51 7.17 2.66
C LEU A 235 -4.00 7.54 2.59
N PRO A 236 -4.84 7.13 3.57
CA PRO A 236 -6.22 7.60 3.62
C PRO A 236 -6.21 9.13 3.74
N TYR A 237 -6.89 9.80 2.82
CA TYR A 237 -6.98 11.26 2.85
C TYR A 237 -8.08 11.63 3.82
N PHE A 238 -7.74 12.22 4.97
CA PHE A 238 -8.70 12.76 5.91
C PHE A 238 -8.89 14.25 5.62
N TYR A 239 -10.14 14.67 5.46
CA TYR A 239 -10.51 16.08 5.52
C TYR A 239 -11.71 16.19 6.44
N HIS A 240 -11.79 17.26 7.22
CA HIS A 240 -12.94 17.51 8.06
C HIS A 240 -13.94 18.36 7.26
N PRO A 241 -15.12 17.85 6.86
CA PRO A 241 -16.00 18.57 5.93
C PRO A 241 -16.52 19.93 6.45
N PHE A 242 -16.37 20.18 7.74
CA PHE A 242 -16.85 21.39 8.43
C PHE A 242 -15.73 22.32 8.89
N GLN A 243 -14.48 21.99 8.60
CA GLN A 243 -13.30 22.83 8.86
C GLN A 243 -12.67 23.01 7.50
N GLU A 244 -12.47 24.25 7.09
CA GLU A 244 -11.55 24.51 6.00
C GLU A 244 -10.19 24.03 6.49
N ASP A 245 -9.57 23.11 5.75
CA ASP A 245 -8.17 22.82 5.98
C ASP A 245 -7.45 24.16 5.86
N GLU A 246 -6.75 24.60 6.91
CA GLU A 246 -5.74 25.65 6.81
C GLU A 246 -4.71 25.11 5.84
N LEU A 247 -4.95 25.32 4.55
CA LEU A 247 -3.91 25.20 3.55
C LEU A 247 -2.88 26.21 4.02
N GLU A 248 -1.76 25.72 4.57
CA GLU A 248 -0.53 26.48 4.76
C GLU A 248 -0.11 26.96 3.37
N GLN A 249 -0.82 27.94 2.83
CA GLN A 249 -0.37 28.72 1.71
C GLN A 249 0.80 29.47 2.29
N SER A 250 2.01 29.01 1.97
CA SER A 250 3.25 29.70 2.34
C SER A 250 3.05 31.19 2.10
N THR A 251 3.09 31.97 3.18
CA THR A 251 3.00 33.43 3.16
C THR A 251 4.30 34.05 2.67
N VAL A 252 5.36 33.23 2.55
CA VAL A 252 6.63 33.61 1.96
C VAL A 252 6.52 33.67 0.44
N VAL A 253 6.74 34.86 -0.11
CA VAL A 253 6.90 35.10 -1.55
C VAL A 253 8.38 35.36 -1.87
N GLN A 254 8.87 34.77 -2.95
CA GLN A 254 10.19 35.10 -3.50
C GLN A 254 10.07 36.30 -4.42
N LEU A 255 10.67 37.41 -4.01
CA LEU A 255 10.68 38.68 -4.72
C LEU A 255 11.91 38.78 -5.62
N LEU A 256 11.68 39.14 -6.88
CA LEU A 256 12.73 39.58 -7.80
C LEU A 256 12.40 40.99 -8.26
N PHE A 257 13.03 42.00 -7.65
CA PHE A 257 12.84 43.40 -8.01
C PHE A 257 13.86 43.81 -9.10
N PRO A 258 13.40 44.16 -10.32
CA PRO A 258 14.27 44.38 -11.46
C PRO A 258 14.88 45.80 -11.45
N ILE A 259 16.02 45.95 -10.77
CA ILE A 259 16.80 47.19 -10.74
C ILE A 259 18.20 47.00 -11.35
N ASP A 260 18.70 48.02 -12.06
CA ASP A 260 20.06 48.06 -12.59
C ASP A 260 21.04 48.69 -11.57
N PRO A 261 22.29 48.20 -11.44
CA PRO A 261 22.92 47.15 -12.25
C PRO A 261 22.69 45.72 -11.73
N LYS A 262 22.11 45.55 -10.55
CA LYS A 262 21.89 44.25 -9.90
C LYS A 262 20.46 44.15 -9.34
N PRO A 263 19.62 43.24 -9.84
CA PRO A 263 18.30 42.99 -9.28
C PRO A 263 18.36 42.57 -7.81
N VAL A 264 17.36 42.97 -7.02
CA VAL A 264 17.20 42.53 -5.64
C VAL A 264 16.42 41.23 -5.63
N PHE A 265 16.98 40.19 -5.02
CA PHE A 265 16.32 38.90 -4.83
C PHE A 265 16.21 38.63 -3.34
N CYS A 266 14.98 38.55 -2.82
CA CYS A 266 14.72 38.36 -1.39
C CYS A 266 13.45 37.55 -1.16
N GLU A 267 13.29 37.04 0.05
CA GLU A 267 12.08 36.33 0.50
C GLU A 267 11.33 37.27 1.44
N PHE A 268 10.04 37.47 1.20
CA PHE A 268 9.18 38.32 2.02
C PHE A 268 8.01 37.50 2.53
N ASP A 269 7.83 37.45 3.84
CA ASP A 269 6.73 36.75 4.51
C ASP A 269 5.60 37.72 4.85
N TRP A 270 4.45 37.60 4.18
CA TRP A 270 3.29 38.47 4.42
C TRP A 270 2.74 38.44 5.85
N GLU A 271 3.00 37.39 6.63
CA GLU A 271 2.54 37.27 8.02
C GLU A 271 3.59 37.71 9.04
N LEU A 272 4.87 37.45 8.76
CA LEU A 272 5.96 37.68 9.71
C LEU A 272 6.74 38.96 9.46
N ASP A 273 6.82 39.42 8.21
CA ASP A 273 7.58 40.62 7.84
C ASP A 273 6.68 41.85 7.74
N GLU A 274 7.03 42.89 8.49
CA GLU A 274 6.45 44.22 8.29
C GLU A 274 7.17 44.93 7.15
N LEU A 275 6.43 45.30 6.10
CA LEU A 275 6.98 45.86 4.85
C LEU A 275 7.94 47.05 5.08
N GLU A 276 7.63 47.90 6.05
CA GLU A 276 8.44 49.06 6.40
C GLU A 276 9.79 48.63 6.98
N GLU A 277 9.77 47.79 8.02
CA GLU A 277 10.99 47.27 8.68
C GLU A 277 11.83 46.41 7.73
N PHE A 278 11.18 45.62 6.88
CA PHE A 278 11.86 44.77 5.90
C PHE A 278 12.61 45.62 4.86
N THR A 279 11.95 46.65 4.32
CA THR A 279 12.57 47.54 3.33
C THR A 279 13.70 48.35 3.95
N ASP A 280 13.55 48.81 5.19
CA ASP A 280 14.60 49.54 5.90
C ASP A 280 15.83 48.65 6.15
N LYS A 281 15.65 47.37 6.51
CA LYS A 281 16.76 46.40 6.63
C LYS A 281 17.48 46.20 5.29
N LEU A 282 16.75 46.06 4.19
CA LEU A 282 17.37 45.93 2.85
C LEU A 282 18.20 47.18 2.47
N ILE A 283 17.80 48.36 2.94
CA ILE A 283 18.56 49.60 2.72
C ILE A 283 19.79 49.65 3.63
N GLU A 284 19.65 49.25 4.90
CA GLU A 284 20.77 49.16 5.86
C GLU A 284 21.84 48.15 5.40
N GLU A 285 21.43 47.05 4.79
CA GLU A 285 22.32 46.01 4.24
C GLU A 285 22.90 46.36 2.85
N GLU A 286 22.60 47.56 2.33
CA GLU A 286 23.00 48.04 1.00
C GLU A 286 22.50 47.15 -0.16
N GLU A 287 21.47 46.33 0.07
CA GLU A 287 20.84 45.49 -0.95
C GLU A 287 19.85 46.28 -1.81
N LEU A 288 19.14 47.25 -1.20
CA LEU A 288 18.23 48.16 -1.88
C LEU A 288 18.71 49.62 -1.76
N PRO A 289 18.87 50.35 -2.86
CA PRO A 289 19.17 51.77 -2.81
C PRO A 289 18.04 52.57 -2.15
N ALA A 290 18.38 53.52 -1.26
CA ALA A 290 17.40 54.31 -0.52
C ALA A 290 16.46 55.14 -1.43
N ASP A 291 16.90 55.51 -2.64
CA ASP A 291 16.09 56.21 -3.65
C ASP A 291 15.01 55.32 -4.29
N GLN A 292 15.07 54.01 -4.07
CA GLN A 292 14.18 53.01 -4.66
C GLN A 292 13.23 52.40 -3.63
N ASN A 293 13.26 52.88 -2.39
CA ASN A 293 12.40 52.43 -1.29
C ASN A 293 10.92 52.42 -1.68
N ASP A 294 10.39 53.56 -2.11
CA ASP A 294 8.98 53.70 -2.48
C ASP A 294 8.59 52.79 -3.67
N ALA A 295 9.50 52.63 -4.64
CA ALA A 295 9.28 51.79 -5.81
C ALA A 295 9.24 50.30 -5.44
N PHE A 296 10.11 49.88 -4.52
CA PHE A 296 10.13 48.52 -4.00
C PHE A 296 8.88 48.22 -3.16
N LYS A 297 8.49 49.11 -2.25
CA LYS A 297 7.25 48.95 -1.45
C LYS A 297 6.01 48.83 -2.33
N LEU A 298 5.90 49.67 -3.35
CA LEU A 298 4.83 49.56 -4.33
C LEU A 298 4.88 48.22 -5.09
N TYR A 299 6.06 47.77 -5.49
CA TYR A 299 6.23 46.49 -6.17
C TYR A 299 5.73 45.32 -5.31
N VAL A 300 6.06 45.30 -4.02
CA VAL A 300 5.58 44.28 -3.08
C VAL A 300 4.07 44.34 -2.90
N LEU A 301 3.49 45.54 -2.75
CA LEU A 301 2.04 45.72 -2.57
C LEU A 301 1.18 45.32 -3.80
N PHE A 302 1.78 45.21 -4.98
CA PHE A 302 1.08 44.87 -6.23
C PHE A 302 1.29 43.41 -6.67
N LEU A 303 1.95 42.57 -5.87
CA LEU A 303 2.03 41.12 -6.04
C LEU A 303 0.79 40.40 -5.48
#